data_AF-A0A2D9H6U0-F1
#
_entry.id   AF-A0A2D9H6U0-F1
#
_cell.length_a   1.000
_cell.length_b   1.000
_cell.length_c   1.000
_cell.angle_alpha   90.00
_cell.angle_beta   90.00
_cell.angle_gamma   90.00
#
_symmetry.space_group_name_H-M   'P 1'
#
loop_
_entity.id
_entity.type
_entity.pdbx_description
1 polymer ?
#
loop_
_entity_poly.entity_id
_entity_poly.type
_entity_poly.pdbx_seq_one_letter_code
_entity_poly.pdbx_strand_id
1 'polypeptide(L)' 'MSLDNDTATRAIEAYFGSSVFSEEPTWCSVLLDEVTTAFDSPDDLHTALDLMNLSVDVPAPSA' A
#
# COMPACT_ATOMS: atom_id res chain seq x y z
N MET A 1 -6.83 6.72 14.45
CA MET A 1 -5.65 5.85 14.62
C MET A 1 -4.56 6.49 13.80
N SER A 2 -3.38 6.73 14.37
CA SER A 2 -2.26 7.30 13.60
C SER A 2 -1.62 6.23 12.73
N LEU A 3 -1.10 6.64 11.57
CA LEU A 3 -0.42 5.75 10.64
C LEU A 3 1.03 5.48 11.10
N ASP A 4 1.28 4.29 11.63
CA ASP A 4 2.62 3.77 11.89
C ASP A 4 3.12 2.88 10.74
N ASN A 5 4.45 2.70 10.66
CA ASN A 5 5.09 1.94 9.58
C ASN A 5 4.58 0.48 9.47
N ASP A 6 4.28 -0.17 10.60
CA ASP A 6 3.68 -1.52 10.65
C ASP A 6 2.25 -1.53 10.06
N THR A 7 1.47 -0.49 10.35
CA THR A 7 0.10 -0.33 9.86
C THR A 7 0.09 -0.02 8.36
N ALA A 8 1.02 0.82 7.90
CA ALA A 8 1.19 1.12 6.48
C ALA A 8 1.65 -0.13 5.70
N THR A 9 2.60 -0.90 6.25
CA THR A 9 3.04 -2.17 5.65
C THR A 9 1.86 -3.12 5.46
N ARG A 10 1.05 -3.32 6.50
CA ARG A 10 -0.16 -4.15 6.40
C ARG A 10 -1.18 -3.64 5.40
N ALA A 11 -1.37 -2.33 5.31
CA ALA A 11 -2.29 -1.73 4.33
C ALA A 11 -1.80 -1.95 2.89
N ILE A 12 -0.50 -1.79 2.65
CA ILE A 12 0.14 -2.02 1.35
C ILE A 12 0.11 -3.51 1.00
N GLU A 13 0.40 -4.41 1.94
CA GLU A 13 0.27 -5.86 1.74
C GLU A 13 -1.16 -6.27 1.41
N ALA A 14 -2.15 -5.70 2.09
CA ALA A 14 -3.55 -5.98 1.82
C ALA A 14 -3.99 -5.49 0.43
N TYR A 15 -3.40 -4.39 -0.04
CA TYR A 15 -3.74 -3.77 -1.33
C TYR A 15 -3.02 -4.44 -2.52
N PHE A 16 -1.71 -4.71 -2.42
CA PHE A 16 -0.88 -5.23 -3.50
C PHE A 16 -0.56 -6.73 -3.41
N GLY A 17 -0.82 -7.34 -2.25
CA GLY A 17 -0.39 -8.70 -1.93
C GLY A 17 1.05 -8.76 -1.39
N SER A 18 1.33 -9.80 -0.58
CA SER A 18 2.62 -9.97 0.13
C SER A 18 3.85 -10.14 -0.80
N SER A 19 3.64 -10.39 -2.09
CA SER A 19 4.72 -10.50 -3.09
C SER A 19 5.41 -9.16 -3.39
N VAL A 20 4.78 -8.03 -3.05
CA VAL A 20 5.27 -6.69 -3.39
C VAL A 20 6.57 -6.30 -2.67
N PHE A 21 6.91 -7.01 -1.58
CA PHE A 21 8.14 -6.82 -0.82
C PHE A 21 9.27 -7.80 -1.20
N SER A 22 9.01 -8.73 -2.12
CA SER A 22 9.97 -9.81 -2.44
C SER A 22 11.00 -9.45 -3.53
N GLU A 23 10.83 -8.33 -4.23
CA GLU A 23 11.76 -7.87 -5.26
C GLU A 23 12.57 -6.68 -4.73
N GLU A 24 13.91 -6.77 -4.66
CA GLU A 24 14.77 -5.67 -4.16
C GLU A 24 15.36 -4.84 -5.32
N PRO A 25 15.42 -3.49 -5.23
CA PRO A 25 14.69 -2.62 -4.31
C PRO A 25 13.31 -2.27 -4.89
N THR A 26 12.24 -2.62 -4.17
CA THR A 26 10.87 -2.30 -4.58
C THR A 26 10.51 -0.88 -4.15
N TRP A 27 9.76 -0.20 -5.01
CA TRP A 27 9.15 1.11 -4.75
C TRP A 27 8.37 1.15 -3.41
N CYS A 28 7.93 -0.01 -2.89
CA CYS A 28 7.31 -0.15 -1.58
C CYS A 28 8.21 0.24 -0.40
N SER A 29 9.52 -0.04 -0.44
CA SER A 29 10.42 0.39 0.64
C SER A 29 10.57 1.91 0.69
N VAL A 30 10.62 2.57 -0.47
CA VAL A 30 10.63 4.03 -0.56
C VAL A 30 9.28 4.61 -0.12
N LEU A 31 8.18 3.97 -0.50
CA LEU A 31 6.85 4.37 -0.10
C LEU A 31 6.69 4.29 1.43
N LEU A 32 7.11 3.19 2.07
CA LEU A 32 7.04 3.00 3.53
C LEU A 32 7.85 4.02 4.35
N ASP A 33 8.95 4.52 3.80
CA ASP A 33 9.76 5.56 4.44
C ASP A 33 9.00 6.89 4.48
N GLU A 34 8.36 7.25 3.37
CA GLU A 34 7.65 8.53 3.21
C GLU A 34 6.19 8.51 3.68
N VAL A 35 5.56 7.32 3.75
CA VAL A 35 4.11 7.19 3.96
C VAL A 35 3.65 7.74 5.31
N THR A 36 4.47 7.59 6.35
CA THR A 36 4.17 8.09 7.70
C THR A 36 4.34 9.60 7.82
N THR A 37 5.04 10.22 6.86
CA THR A 37 5.21 11.67 6.77
C THR A 37 4.15 12.30 5.87
N ALA A 38 3.73 11.57 4.82
CA ALA A 38 2.76 12.04 3.83
C ALA A 38 1.29 11.80 4.24
N PHE A 39 1.00 10.77 5.03
CA PHE A 39 -0.35 10.34 5.37
C PHE A 39 -0.52 10.19 6.89
N ASP A 40 -1.62 10.71 7.42
CA ASP A 40 -1.93 10.67 8.86
C ASP A 40 -2.70 9.38 9.25
N SER A 41 -3.36 8.74 8.28
CA SER A 41 -4.24 7.58 8.50
C SER A 41 -4.18 6.55 7.36
N PRO A 42 -4.45 5.25 7.65
CA PRO A 42 -4.41 4.18 6.65
C PRO A 42 -5.48 4.31 5.56
N ASP A 43 -6.64 4.88 5.88
CA ASP A 43 -7.69 5.17 4.89
C ASP A 43 -7.24 6.20 3.85
N ASP A 44 -6.43 7.18 4.25
CA ASP A 44 -5.90 8.23 3.37
C ASP A 44 -4.86 7.64 2.41
N LEU A 45 -3.99 6.77 2.94
CA LEU A 45 -3.07 5.96 2.14
C LEU A 45 -3.83 5.10 1.12
N HIS A 46 -4.86 4.36 1.55
CA HIS A 46 -5.65 3.52 0.66
C HIS A 46 -6.34 4.33 -0.45
N THR A 47 -6.88 5.50 -0.10
CA THR A 47 -7.52 6.42 -1.06
C THR A 47 -6.50 6.96 -2.06
N ALA A 48 -5.28 7.30 -1.64
CA ALA A 48 -4.23 7.75 -2.53
C ALA A 48 -3.73 6.64 -3.47
N LEU A 49 -3.59 5.42 -2.99
CA LEU A 49 -3.23 4.25 -3.81
C LEU A 49 -4.32 3.96 -4.86
N ASP A 50 -5.60 4.08 -4.47
CA ASP A 50 -6.76 3.97 -5.35
C ASP A 50 -6.79 5.06 -6.43
N LEU A 51 -6.55 6.32 -6.05
CA LEU A 51 -6.46 7.44 -6.99
C LEU A 51 -5.34 7.29 -8.00
N MET A 52 -4.22 6.68 -7.61
CA MET A 52 -3.12 6.38 -8.52
C MET A 52 -3.39 5.17 -9.41
N ASN A 53 -4.53 4.49 -9.23
CA ASN A 53 -4.96 3.30 -9.95
C ASN A 53 -3.85 2.22 -9.99
N LEU A 54 -3.10 2.14 -8.88
CA LEU A 54 -1.99 1.20 -8.74
C LEU A 54 -2.49 -0.20 -8.39
N SER A 55 -3.75 -0.33 -7.96
CA SER A 55 -4.44 -1.61 -7.95
C SER A 55 -4.29 -2.22 -9.33
N VAL A 56 -3.44 -3.24 -9.43
CA VAL A 56 -3.48 -4.18 -10.54
C VAL A 56 -4.94 -4.62 -10.61
N ASP A 57 -5.59 -4.34 -11.73
CA ASP A 57 -6.89 -4.91 -12.07
C ASP A 57 -6.70 -6.43 -12.07
N VAL A 58 -6.84 -7.05 -10.89
CA VAL A 58 -6.96 -8.48 -10.75
C VAL A 58 -8.42 -8.73 -11.09
N PRO A 59 -8.74 -9.29 -12.27
CA PRO A 59 -10.12 -9.51 -12.65
C PRO A 59 -10.78 -10.31 -11.54
N ALA A 60 -11.83 -9.73 -10.94
CA ALA A 60 -12.59 -10.40 -9.90
C ALA A 60 -12.99 -11.79 -10.42
N PRO A 61 -12.67 -12.89 -9.70
CA PRO A 61 -13.15 -14.19 -10.10
C PRO A 61 -14.68 -14.14 -10.07
N SER A 62 -15.28 -14.23 -11.26
CA SER A 62 -16.72 -14.32 -11.41
C SER A 62 -17.20 -15.61 -10.73
N ALA A 63 -18.03 -15.48 -9.70
CA ALA A 63 -18.82 -16.58 -9.14
C ALA A 63 -20.12 -16.04 -8.53
#